data_AF-A0A7V8NT92-F1
#
_entry.id   AF-A0A7V8NT92-F1
#
_cell.length_a   1.000
_cell.length_b   1.000
_cell.length_c   1.000
_cell.angle_alpha   90.00
_cell.angle_beta   90.00
_cell.angle_gamma   90.00
#
_symmetry.space_group_name_H-M   'P 1'
#
loop_
_entity.id
_entity.type
_entity.pdbx_description
1 polymer ?
#
loop_
_entity_poly.entity_id
_entity_poly.type
_entity_poly.pdbx_seq_one_letter_code
_entity_poly.pdbx_strand_id
1 'polypeptide(L)'
;MGARINQDDQQLKFGRGYDHNWILNSKGEHPLSRAAEVYEPTSGRVMEVWTTEPGVQFYSGNFLDGTVHGKEGKVYGHRSALCLETQHFP
;
A
#
# COMPACT_ATOMS: atom_id res chain seq x y z
N MET A 1 -1.44 -6.58 7.69
CA MET A 1 -1.17 -6.83 6.25
C MET A 1 0.20 -7.43 6.02
N GLY A 2 1.29 -6.85 6.54
CA GLY A 2 2.66 -7.40 6.36
C GLY A 2 2.84 -8.87 6.79
N ALA A 3 2.14 -9.34 7.82
CA ALA A 3 2.24 -10.74 8.28
C ALA A 3 1.88 -11.80 7.23
N ARG A 4 1.14 -11.44 6.17
CA ARG A 4 0.69 -12.37 5.11
C ARG A 4 1.38 -12.14 3.76
N ILE A 5 2.32 -11.19 3.66
CA ILE A 5 2.95 -10.80 2.40
C ILE A 5 3.80 -11.90 1.74
N ASN A 6 4.17 -12.94 2.50
CA ASN A 6 4.96 -14.08 2.05
C ASN A 6 4.16 -15.39 2.06
N GLN A 7 2.83 -15.33 2.08
CA GLN A 7 2.02 -16.55 1.97
C GLN A 7 2.26 -17.24 0.62
N ASP A 8 2.05 -18.56 0.60
CA ASP A 8 2.11 -19.35 -0.62
C ASP A 8 0.88 -19.08 -1.50
N ASP A 9 0.89 -17.92 -2.12
CA ASP A 9 -0.17 -17.40 -2.98
C ASP A 9 0.44 -16.98 -4.32
N GLN A 10 -0.21 -17.38 -5.42
CA GLN A 10 0.30 -17.16 -6.76
C GLN A 10 0.40 -15.67 -7.12
N GLN A 11 -0.58 -14.86 -6.69
CA GLN A 11 -0.62 -13.44 -6.98
C GLN A 11 0.49 -12.71 -6.20
N LEU A 12 0.73 -13.08 -4.94
CA LEU A 12 1.84 -12.54 -4.15
C LEU A 12 3.22 -12.89 -4.73
N LYS A 13 3.37 -14.08 -5.34
CA LYS A 13 4.61 -14.46 -6.03
C LYS A 13 4.85 -13.58 -7.26
N PHE A 14 3.80 -13.33 -8.06
CA PHE A 14 3.91 -12.46 -9.24
C PHE A 14 4.25 -11.01 -8.87
N GLY A 15 3.59 -10.45 -7.87
CA GLY A 15 3.86 -9.09 -7.38
C GLY A 15 5.12 -8.96 -6.53
N ARG A 16 5.77 -10.07 -6.15
CA ARG A 16 6.84 -10.13 -5.12
C ARG A 16 6.41 -9.46 -3.81
N GLY A 17 5.14 -9.59 -3.45
CA GLY A 17 4.47 -8.87 -2.37
C GLY A 17 3.10 -8.38 -2.80
N TYR A 18 2.57 -7.36 -2.11
CA TYR A 18 1.33 -6.73 -2.54
C TYR A 18 1.64 -5.71 -3.63
N ASP A 19 0.95 -5.88 -4.77
CA ASP A 19 0.89 -4.94 -5.87
C ASP A 19 -0.45 -5.13 -6.59
N HIS A 20 -1.54 -4.83 -5.88
CA HIS A 20 -2.89 -5.11 -6.36
C HIS A 20 -3.82 -3.94 -6.12
N ASN A 21 -4.87 -3.86 -6.94
CA ASN A 21 -5.96 -2.94 -6.74
C ASN A 21 -7.04 -3.57 -5.85
N TRP A 22 -7.34 -2.92 -4.72
CA TRP A 22 -8.50 -3.26 -3.90
C TRP A 22 -9.72 -2.48 -4.35
N ILE A 23 -10.82 -3.20 -4.58
CA ILE A 23 -12.13 -2.59 -4.83
C ILE A 23 -12.69 -2.11 -3.49
N LEU A 24 -12.96 -0.80 -3.40
CA LEU A 24 -13.47 -0.19 -2.19
C LEU A 24 -14.97 -0.42 -2.05
N ASN A 25 -15.38 -0.81 -0.85
CA ASN A 25 -16.79 -1.00 -0.52
C ASN A 25 -17.38 0.30 0.03
N SER A 26 -17.52 1.30 -0.83
CA SER A 26 -18.17 2.57 -0.47
C SER A 26 -19.67 2.37 -0.34
N LYS A 27 -20.16 2.30 0.91
CA LYS A 27 -21.58 2.02 1.23
C LYS A 27 -22.44 3.25 1.54
N GLY A 28 -22.10 4.43 1.01
CA GLY A 28 -22.75 5.69 1.41
C GLY A 28 -23.32 6.50 0.24
N GLU A 29 -24.29 7.37 0.55
CA GLU A 29 -24.78 8.42 -0.35
C GLU A 29 -23.70 9.49 -0.66
N HIS A 30 -22.63 9.53 0.13
CA HIS A 30 -21.52 10.48 -0.03
C HIS A 30 -20.36 9.86 -0.82
N PRO A 31 -19.81 10.59 -1.80
CA PRO A 31 -18.75 10.06 -2.65
C PRO A 31 -17.42 9.87 -1.89
N LEU A 32 -17.15 10.64 -0.83
CA LEU A 32 -15.91 10.53 -0.06
C LEU A 32 -16.04 9.48 1.05
N SER A 33 -15.17 8.47 1.05
CA SER A 33 -15.15 7.41 2.07
C SER A 33 -13.73 7.01 2.47
N ARG A 34 -13.57 6.41 3.66
CA ARG A 34 -12.26 5.96 4.16
C ARG A 34 -11.84 4.68 3.44
N ALA A 35 -10.74 4.76 2.70
CA ALA A 35 -10.19 3.66 1.89
C ALA A 35 -9.19 2.80 2.66
N ALA A 36 -8.32 3.43 3.44
CA ALA A 36 -7.24 2.74 4.14
C ALA A 36 -6.82 3.46 5.43
N GLU A 37 -6.23 2.70 6.34
CA GLU A 37 -5.57 3.19 7.55
C GLU A 37 -4.23 2.46 7.68
N VAL A 38 -3.16 3.22 7.92
CA VAL A 38 -1.82 2.70 8.20
C VAL A 38 -1.43 3.12 9.60
N TYR A 39 -1.13 2.14 10.44
CA TYR A 39 -0.65 2.34 11.79
C TYR A 39 0.79 1.82 11.94
N GLU A 40 1.68 2.66 12.46
CA GLU A 40 3.06 2.29 12.78
C GLU A 40 3.25 2.27 14.31
N PRO A 41 3.41 1.08 14.93
CA PRO A 41 3.30 0.95 16.38
C PRO A 41 4.47 1.53 17.17
N THR A 42 5.66 1.69 16.58
CA THR A 42 6.86 2.17 17.30
C THR A 42 6.77 3.66 17.60
N SER A 43 6.36 4.47 16.62
CA SER A 43 6.14 5.91 16.79
C SER A 43 4.70 6.26 17.14
N GLY A 44 3.76 5.33 16.96
CA GLY A 44 2.33 5.55 17.20
C GLY A 44 1.63 6.35 16.10
N ARG A 45 2.30 6.61 14.97
CA ARG A 45 1.74 7.38 13.86
C ARG A 45 0.61 6.61 13.19
N VAL A 46 -0.43 7.35 12.81
CA VAL A 46 -1.56 6.87 12.02
C VAL A 46 -1.68 7.74 10.77
N MET A 47 -1.90 7.11 9.62
CA MET A 47 -2.27 7.76 8.37
C MET A 47 -3.58 7.19 7.89
N GLU A 48 -4.57 8.04 7.69
CA GLU A 48 -5.85 7.68 7.08
C GLU A 48 -5.92 8.21 5.64
N VAL A 49 -6.45 7.39 4.74
CA VAL A 49 -6.70 7.77 3.34
C VAL A 49 -8.20 7.78 3.12
N TRP A 50 -8.71 8.95 2.73
CA TRP A 50 -10.09 9.17 2.32
C TRP A 50 -10.12 9.52 0.83
N THR A 51 -11.04 8.93 0.08
CA THR A 51 -11.09 9.10 -1.37
C THR A 51 -12.51 8.98 -1.92
N THR A 52 -12.69 9.56 -3.11
CA THR A 52 -13.88 9.38 -3.96
C THR A 52 -13.68 8.31 -5.02
N GLU A 53 -12.47 7.81 -5.17
CA GLU A 53 -12.13 6.78 -6.16
C GLU A 53 -12.73 5.41 -5.77
N PRO A 54 -13.05 4.56 -6.75
CA PRO A 54 -13.66 3.25 -6.48
C PRO A 54 -12.62 2.19 -6.04
N GLY A 55 -11.33 2.45 -6.21
CA GLY A 55 -10.24 1.52 -5.90
C GLY A 55 -9.03 2.17 -5.25
N VAL A 56 -8.18 1.33 -4.67
CA VAL A 56 -6.84 1.70 -4.19
C VAL A 56 -5.82 0.65 -4.59
N GLN A 57 -4.78 1.05 -5.33
CA GLN A 57 -3.59 0.22 -5.51
C GLN A 57 -2.82 0.25 -4.19
N PHE A 58 -2.58 -0.94 -3.62
CA PHE A 58 -1.63 -1.09 -2.53
C PHE A 58 -0.38 -1.79 -3.04
N TYR A 59 0.71 -1.02 -3.09
CA TYR A 59 2.03 -1.49 -3.46
C TYR A 59 2.97 -1.44 -2.24
N SER A 60 3.59 -2.58 -1.94
CA SER A 60 4.45 -2.74 -0.75
C SER A 60 5.94 -2.50 -1.01
N GLY A 61 6.31 -1.71 -2.03
CA GLY A 61 7.72 -1.36 -2.27
C GLY A 61 8.59 -2.52 -2.77
N ASN A 62 7.99 -3.46 -3.53
CA ASN A 62 8.58 -4.75 -3.85
C ASN A 62 9.83 -4.69 -4.75
N PHE A 63 9.98 -3.64 -5.55
CA PHE A 63 11.07 -3.49 -6.51
C PHE A 63 12.17 -2.54 -6.06
N LEU A 64 12.05 -1.96 -4.86
CA LEU A 64 13.18 -1.27 -4.24
C LEU A 64 14.29 -2.31 -3.96
N ASP A 65 15.53 -2.00 -4.36
CA ASP A 65 16.65 -2.93 -4.34
C ASP A 65 17.84 -2.43 -3.51
N GLY A 66 17.72 -1.27 -2.86
CA GLY A 66 18.77 -0.67 -2.06
C GLY A 66 19.83 0.08 -2.86
N THR A 67 19.66 0.26 -4.18
CA THR A 67 20.59 1.07 -5.00
C THR A 67 20.30 2.57 -4.89
N VAL A 68 19.08 2.93 -4.47
CA VAL A 68 18.66 4.33 -4.33
C VAL A 68 19.00 4.85 -2.94
N HIS A 69 19.79 5.93 -2.92
CA HIS A 69 20.09 6.72 -1.74
C HIS A 69 19.16 7.94 -1.69
N GLY A 70 18.21 7.90 -0.75
CA GLY A 70 17.20 8.92 -0.54
C GLY A 70 17.64 10.07 0.36
N LYS A 71 16.64 10.75 0.92
CA LYS A 71 16.85 11.89 1.83
C LYS A 71 17.73 11.48 3.01
N GLU A 72 18.63 12.39 3.39
CA GLU A 72 19.59 12.17 4.50
C GLU A 72 20.47 10.92 4.29
N GLY A 73 20.67 10.49 3.04
CA GLY A 73 21.48 9.31 2.70
C GLY A 73 20.81 7.98 3.02
N LYS A 74 19.52 7.96 3.40
CA LYS A 74 18.81 6.70 3.68
C LYS A 74 18.71 5.84 2.43
N VAL A 75 19.18 4.60 2.53
CA VAL A 75 19.02 3.59 1.49
C VAL A 75 17.57 3.09 1.46
N TYR A 76 16.96 3.07 0.29
CA TYR A 76 15.61 2.51 0.09
C TYR A 76 15.71 1.04 -0.31
N GLY A 77 15.67 0.17 0.70
CA GLY A 77 15.73 -1.27 0.53
C GLY A 77 14.41 -1.91 0.11
N HIS A 78 14.47 -3.19 -0.21
CA HIS A 78 13.29 -4.00 -0.51
C HIS A 78 12.21 -3.87 0.57
N ARG A 79 11.01 -3.45 0.15
CA ARG A 79 9.84 -3.25 1.02
C ARG A 79 10.06 -2.26 2.16
N SER A 80 10.91 -1.25 1.95
CA SER A 80 11.12 -0.17 2.93
C SER A 80 10.07 0.95 2.89
N ALA A 81 9.09 0.86 1.97
CA ALA A 81 8.05 1.85 1.76
C ALA A 81 6.75 1.18 1.30
N LEU A 82 5.66 1.94 1.29
CA LEU A 82 4.37 1.55 0.72
C LEU A 82 3.75 2.70 -0.06
N CYS A 83 2.87 2.36 -1.01
CA CYS A 83 2.01 3.30 -1.73
C CYS A 83 0.53 2.93 -1.52
N LEU A 84 -0.34 3.95 -1.47
CA LEU A 84 -1.80 3.83 -1.46
C LEU A 84 -2.33 4.76 -2.56
N GLU A 85 -2.46 4.23 -3.76
CA GLU A 85 -2.77 5.02 -4.96
C GLU A 85 -4.26 4.89 -5.25
N THR A 86 -5.03 5.94 -4.94
CA THR A 86 -6.48 5.95 -5.16
C THR A 86 -6.76 6.12 -6.65
N GLN A 87 -7.54 5.21 -7.23
CA GLN A 87 -7.67 5.12 -8.69
C GLN A 87 -8.97 4.40 -9.12
N HIS A 88 -9.24 4.45 -10.43
CA HIS A 88 -10.18 3.56 -11.10
C HIS A 88 -9.58 2.16 -11.34
N PHE A 89 -10.40 1.21 -11.77
CA PHE A 89 -9.96 -0.16 -12.02
C PHE A 89 -9.13 -0.29 -13.31
N PRO A 90 -8.12 -1.18 -13.32
CA PRO A 90 -7.42 -1.57 -14.54
C PRO A 90 -8.27 -2.46 -15.47
#